data_AF-A0A932LBZ0-F1
#
_entry.id   AF-A0A932LBZ0-F1
#
_cell.length_a   1.000
_cell.length_b   1.000
_cell.length_c   1.000
_cell.angle_alpha   90.00
_cell.angle_beta   90.00
_cell.angle_gamma   90.00
#
_symmetry.space_group_name_H-M   'P 1'
#
loop_
_entity.id
_entity.type
_entity.pdbx_description
1 polymer ?
#
loop_
_entity_poly.entity_id
_entity_poly.type
_entity_poly.pdbx_seq_one_letter_code
_entity_poly.pdbx_strand_id
1 'polypeptide(L)'
;MKVFDNYEISPCRRYEEPDSPGKFTFEVCPPHEADVWTLYGHINGQGVEAIGDFPTCSVAEEVFFRITGIRFTGSYHAEAHLRIMHAGPKLLEALKTASEWIGAQHFVQRALIQETIRQAIAEATGRAA
;
A
#
# COMPACT_ATOMS: atom_id res chain seq x y z
N MET A 1 -19.58 -1.23 6.19
CA MET A 1 -18.49 -0.30 5.80
C MET A 1 -17.30 -1.17 5.45
N LYS A 2 -16.75 -1.06 4.23
CA LYS A 2 -15.55 -1.81 3.84
C LYS A 2 -14.34 -1.10 4.45
N VAL A 3 -13.35 -1.88 4.87
CA VAL A 3 -12.14 -1.35 5.53
C VAL A 3 -11.09 -1.13 4.46
N PHE A 4 -10.41 0.01 4.47
CA PHE A 4 -9.25 0.23 3.62
C PHE A 4 -8.09 -0.63 4.11
N ASP A 5 -7.48 -1.39 3.21
CA ASP A 5 -6.32 -2.22 3.52
C ASP A 5 -5.00 -1.47 3.29
N ASN A 6 -5.01 -0.38 2.54
CA ASN A 6 -3.85 0.47 2.32
C ASN A 6 -4.24 1.93 1.99
N TYR A 7 -3.26 2.83 2.00
CA TYR A 7 -3.43 4.24 1.69
C TYR A 7 -2.34 4.73 0.72
N GLU A 8 -2.67 5.75 -0.07
CA GLU A 8 -1.78 6.37 -1.03
C GLU A 8 -2.02 7.88 -1.05
N ILE A 9 -0.96 8.68 -1.17
CA ILE A 9 -1.07 10.13 -1.34
C ILE A 9 -0.44 10.46 -2.69
N SER A 10 -1.24 11.01 -3.60
CA SER A 10 -0.79 11.30 -4.96
C SER A 10 -1.00 12.77 -5.32
N PRO A 11 0.01 13.43 -5.93
CA PRO A 11 -0.14 14.75 -6.54
C PRO A 11 -1.04 14.65 -7.76
N CYS A 12 -2.08 15.47 -7.81
CA CYS A 12 -3.09 15.44 -8.86
C CYS A 12 -3.25 16.82 -9.50
N ARG A 13 -3.41 16.80 -10.81
CA ARG A 13 -3.84 17.95 -11.60
C ARG A 13 -5.34 17.88 -11.80
N ARG A 14 -6.02 19.01 -11.68
CA ARG A 14 -7.47 19.11 -11.74
C ARG A 14 -7.89 19.70 -13.08
N TYR A 15 -8.70 18.94 -13.83
CA TYR A 15 -9.24 19.37 -15.12
C TYR A 15 -10.75 19.52 -15.02
N GLU A 16 -11.27 20.68 -15.42
CA GLU A 16 -12.71 20.87 -15.55
C GLU A 16 -13.22 20.11 -16.77
N GLU A 17 -14.33 19.37 -16.61
CA GLU A 17 -14.93 18.63 -17.71
C GLU A 17 -15.52 19.60 -18.75
N PRO A 18 -15.12 19.52 -20.03
CA PRO A 18 -15.54 20.48 -21.07
C PRO A 18 -17.07 20.62 -21.20
N ASP A 19 -17.79 19.52 -20.98
CA ASP A 19 -19.23 19.43 -21.17
C ASP A 19 -20.02 19.48 -19.84
N SER A 20 -19.35 19.73 -18.71
CA SER A 20 -19.99 19.72 -17.39
C SER A 20 -19.30 20.71 -16.44
N PRO A 21 -19.66 22.01 -16.53
CA PRO A 21 -19.11 23.05 -15.65
C PRO A 21 -19.25 22.68 -14.17
N GLY A 22 -18.16 22.83 -13.42
CA GLY A 22 -18.09 22.46 -12.00
C GLY A 22 -17.89 20.97 -11.72
N LYS A 23 -17.82 20.10 -12.74
CA LYS A 23 -17.29 18.74 -12.58
C LYS A 23 -15.81 18.73 -12.93
N PHE A 24 -15.05 17.99 -12.14
CA PHE A 24 -13.61 17.90 -12.29
C PHE A 24 -13.17 16.44 -12.38
N THR A 25 -12.23 16.20 -13.27
CA THR A 25 -11.41 14.99 -13.30
C THR A 25 -10.05 15.29 -12.71
N PHE A 26 -9.46 14.29 -12.08
CA PHE A 26 -8.16 14.40 -11.43
C PHE A 26 -7.25 13.36 -12.05
N GLU A 27 -6.08 13.80 -12.51
CA GLU A 27 -5.05 12.92 -13.04
C GLU A 27 -3.77 13.07 -12.22
N VAL A 28 -3.12 11.95 -11.93
CA VAL A 28 -1.84 11.95 -11.22
C VAL A 28 -0.78 12.62 -12.07
N CYS A 29 -0.02 13.54 -11.49
CA CYS A 29 0.97 14.35 -12.19
C CYS A 29 2.28 14.47 -11.39
N PRO A 30 3.35 15.07 -11.93
CA PRO A 30 4.51 15.43 -11.14
C PRO A 30 4.15 16.43 -10.01
N PRO A 31 4.85 16.40 -8.86
CA PRO A 31 4.50 17.21 -7.68
C PRO A 31 4.49 18.73 -7.92
N HIS A 32 5.33 19.22 -8.82
CA HIS A 32 5.44 20.64 -9.14
C HIS A 32 4.33 21.13 -10.08
N GLU A 33 3.55 20.21 -10.65
CA GLU A 33 2.39 20.49 -11.50
C GLU A 33 1.06 20.28 -10.77
N ALA A 34 1.12 19.86 -9.50
CA ALA A 34 -0.04 19.47 -8.72
C ALA A 34 -0.89 20.68 -8.33
N ASP A 35 -2.19 20.59 -8.61
CA ASP A 35 -3.19 21.52 -8.08
C ASP A 35 -3.63 21.11 -6.66
N VAL A 36 -3.67 19.79 -6.41
CA VAL A 36 -4.05 19.19 -5.13
C VAL A 36 -3.25 17.92 -4.85
N TRP A 37 -3.34 17.45 -3.62
CA TRP A 37 -2.81 16.17 -3.14
C TRP A 37 -3.97 15.32 -2.65
N THR A 38 -4.24 14.20 -3.34
CA THR A 38 -5.35 13.33 -3.01
C THR A 38 -4.88 12.17 -2.15
N LEU A 39 -5.54 11.95 -1.00
CA LEU A 39 -5.40 10.75 -0.20
C LEU A 39 -6.40 9.70 -0.69
N TYR A 40 -5.90 8.55 -1.10
CA TYR A 40 -6.69 7.40 -1.51
C TYR A 40 -6.63 6.30 -0.45
N GLY A 41 -7.74 5.58 -0.29
CA GLY A 41 -7.82 4.31 0.41
C GLY A 41 -7.96 3.17 -0.60
N HIS A 42 -7.18 2.11 -0.44
CA HIS A 42 -7.28 0.89 -1.24
C HIS A 42 -8.28 -0.07 -0.60
N ILE A 43 -9.13 -0.67 -1.43
CA ILE A 43 -10.08 -1.72 -1.05
C ILE A 43 -9.74 -2.98 -1.86
N ASN A 44 -9.44 -4.07 -1.15
CA ASN A 44 -9.12 -5.35 -1.75
C ASN A 44 -10.14 -5.77 -2.82
N GLY A 45 -9.66 -6.01 -4.04
CA GLY A 45 -10.46 -6.43 -5.19
C GLY A 45 -11.36 -5.34 -5.81
N GLN A 46 -11.26 -4.08 -5.37
CA GLN A 46 -12.07 -2.96 -5.88
C GLN A 46 -11.24 -1.73 -6.29
N GLY A 47 -9.94 -1.69 -5.96
CA GLY A 47 -9.04 -0.61 -6.35
C GLY A 47 -9.02 0.52 -5.31
N VAL A 48 -8.90 1.76 -5.77
CA VAL A 48 -8.75 2.96 -4.92
C VAL A 48 -10.03 3.78 -4.83
N GLU A 49 -10.25 4.37 -3.66
CA GLU A 49 -11.30 5.34 -3.40
C GLU A 49 -10.68 6.63 -2.85
N ALA A 50 -11.06 7.79 -3.39
CA ALA A 50 -10.58 9.07 -2.89
C ALA A 50 -11.21 9.38 -1.53
N ILE A 51 -10.36 9.56 -0.52
CA ILE A 51 -10.77 9.95 0.84
C ILE A 51 -10.87 11.47 0.94
N GLY A 52 -9.98 12.19 0.27
CA GLY A 52 -10.04 13.65 0.21
C GLY A 52 -8.89 14.28 -0.56
N ASP A 53 -9.14 15.51 -1.03
CA ASP A 53 -8.19 16.35 -1.74
C ASP A 53 -7.68 17.47 -0.83
N PHE A 54 -6.37 17.67 -0.81
CA PHE A 54 -5.70 18.58 0.10
C PHE A 54 -4.80 19.56 -0.65
N PRO A 55 -4.59 20.77 -0.12
CA PRO A 55 -3.78 21.78 -0.79
C PRO A 55 -2.28 21.42 -0.83
N THR A 56 -1.79 20.57 0.08
CA THR A 56 -0.37 20.19 0.15
C THR A 56 -0.21 18.74 0.59
N CYS A 57 0.93 18.12 0.22
CA CYS A 57 1.30 16.77 0.67
C CYS A 57 1.27 16.67 2.20
N SER A 58 1.83 17.67 2.90
CA SER A 58 1.89 17.66 4.37
C SER A 58 0.51 17.63 5.03
N VAL A 59 -0.50 18.27 4.43
CA VAL A 59 -1.88 18.22 4.96
C VAL A 59 -2.49 16.83 4.74
N ALA A 60 -2.27 16.22 3.56
CA ALA A 60 -2.71 14.86 3.29
C ALA A 60 -2.06 13.85 4.25
N GLU A 61 -0.75 14.00 4.53
CA GLU A 61 -0.01 13.18 5.49
C GLU A 61 -0.51 13.33 6.92
N GLU A 62 -0.91 14.54 7.32
CA GLU A 62 -1.47 14.79 8.64
C GLU A 62 -2.83 14.10 8.80
N VAL A 63 -3.68 14.14 7.77
CA VAL A 63 -4.95 13.41 7.75
C VAL A 63 -4.72 11.91 7.80
N PHE A 64 -3.78 11.39 7.00
CA PHE A 64 -3.37 9.99 7.08
C PHE A 64 -2.94 9.59 8.49
N PHE A 65 -2.11 10.40 9.15
CA PHE A 65 -1.67 10.15 10.53
C PHE A 65 -2.84 10.12 11.51
N ARG A 66 -3.82 11.02 11.35
CA ARG A 66 -5.02 11.04 12.20
C ARG A 66 -5.91 9.80 12.00
N ILE A 67 -5.99 9.28 10.77
CA ILE A 67 -6.78 8.09 10.44
C ILE A 67 -6.11 6.82 10.98
N THR A 68 -4.79 6.71 10.78
CA THR A 68 -4.07 5.44 10.95
C THR A 68 -3.23 5.36 12.23
N GLY A 69 -2.90 6.50 12.84
CA GLY A 69 -1.98 6.59 13.98
C GLY A 69 -0.50 6.40 13.61
N ILE A 70 -0.17 6.23 12.32
CA ILE A 70 1.21 6.03 11.84
C ILE A 70 1.65 7.17 10.93
N ARG A 71 2.94 7.52 10.97
CA ARG A 71 3.49 8.59 10.11
C ARG A 71 3.57 8.09 8.68
N PHE A 72 3.23 8.95 7.71
CA PHE A 72 3.44 8.65 6.32
C PHE A 72 4.95 8.66 6.03
N THR A 73 5.53 7.51 5.70
CA THR A 73 6.98 7.39 5.49
C THR A 73 7.39 7.59 4.03
N GLY A 74 6.51 8.18 3.22
CA GLY A 74 6.75 8.53 1.83
C GLY A 74 6.65 7.34 0.90
N SER A 75 5.54 7.19 0.21
CA SER A 75 5.40 6.29 -0.94
C SER A 75 5.32 7.09 -2.23
N TYR A 76 6.47 7.53 -2.75
CA TYR A 76 6.62 7.66 -4.21
C TYR A 76 6.72 6.29 -4.91
N HIS A 77 6.60 5.21 -4.14
CA HIS A 77 6.59 3.83 -4.60
C HIS A 77 5.44 3.07 -3.92
N ALA A 78 4.19 3.40 -4.27
CA ALA A 78 2.99 2.69 -3.80
C ALA A 78 3.16 1.16 -3.93
N GLU A 79 3.82 0.70 -4.99
CA GLU A 79 4.10 -0.73 -5.20
C GLU A 79 5.02 -1.37 -4.15
N ALA A 80 6.07 -0.68 -3.66
CA ALA A 80 7.04 -1.30 -2.76
C ALA A 80 6.47 -1.50 -1.35
N HIS A 81 5.64 -0.54 -0.90
CA HIS A 81 4.97 -0.64 0.40
C HIS A 81 3.83 -1.68 0.36
N LEU A 82 3.07 -1.74 -0.73
CA LEU A 82 2.06 -2.78 -0.98
C LEU A 82 2.66 -4.19 -0.97
N ARG A 83 3.82 -4.36 -1.61
CA ARG A 83 4.57 -5.63 -1.62
C ARG A 83 4.95 -6.09 -0.22
N ILE A 84 5.49 -5.19 0.61
CA ILE A 84 5.87 -5.50 2.00
C ILE A 84 4.64 -5.75 2.88
N MET A 85 3.55 -5.01 2.69
CA MET A 85 2.28 -5.20 3.41
C MET A 85 1.63 -6.55 3.12
N HIS A 86 1.61 -7.01 1.87
CA HIS A 86 1.05 -8.32 1.51
C HIS A 86 1.97 -9.48 1.91
N ALA A 87 3.29 -9.29 1.79
CA ALA A 87 4.26 -10.29 2.20
C ALA A 87 4.41 -10.37 3.73
N GLY A 88 4.12 -9.31 4.48
CA GLY A 88 4.31 -9.22 5.93
C GLY A 88 3.57 -10.30 6.74
N PRO A 89 2.24 -10.46 6.59
CA PRO A 89 1.49 -11.51 7.26
C PRO A 89 1.98 -12.92 6.88
N LYS A 90 2.25 -13.17 5.60
CA LYS A 90 2.77 -14.46 5.10
C LYS A 90 4.16 -14.77 5.67
N LEU A 91 5.03 -13.76 5.73
CA LEU A 91 6.37 -13.86 6.29
C LEU A 91 6.29 -14.13 7.80
N LEU A 92 5.41 -13.43 8.51
CA LEU A 92 5.19 -13.65 9.95
C LEU A 92 4.68 -15.07 10.23
N GLU A 93 3.74 -15.58 9.43
CA GLU A 93 3.25 -16.94 9.54
C GLU A 93 4.36 -17.96 9.26
N ALA A 94 5.12 -17.78 8.18
CA ALA A 94 6.26 -18.63 7.85
C ALA A 94 7.33 -18.65 8.96
N LEU A 95 7.61 -17.49 9.58
CA LEU A 95 8.56 -17.38 10.68
C LEU A 95 8.04 -18.07 11.96
N LYS A 96 6.75 -17.96 12.27
CA LYS A 96 6.14 -18.69 13.40
C LYS A 96 6.25 -20.21 13.21
N THR A 97 5.87 -20.70 12.03
CA THR A 97 5.99 -22.13 11.70
C THR A 97 7.44 -22.61 11.78
N ALA A 98 8.40 -21.83 11.26
CA ALA A 98 9.82 -22.16 11.36
C ALA A 98 10.30 -22.21 12.82
N SER A 99 9.85 -21.28 13.67
CA SER A 99 10.20 -21.22 15.10
C SER A 99 9.70 -22.44 15.88
N GLU A 100 8.45 -22.87 15.63
CA GLU A 100 7.86 -24.07 16.26
C GLU A 100 8.64 -25.34 15.87
N TRP A 101 9.10 -25.42 14.62
CA TRP A 101 9.87 -26.55 14.11
C TRP A 101 11.30 -26.63 14.67
N ILE A 102 11.98 -25.50 14.82
CA ILE A 102 13.31 -25.44 15.46
C ILE A 102 13.25 -25.96 16.90
N GLY A 103 12.15 -25.69 17.61
CA GLY A 103 11.91 -26.24 18.95
C GLY A 103 11.63 -27.74 18.98
N ALA A 104 11.12 -28.32 17.89
CA ALA A 104 10.62 -29.69 17.85
C ALA A 104 11.55 -30.71 17.17
N GLN A 105 12.70 -30.31 16.61
CA GLN A 105 13.67 -31.18 15.89
C GLN A 105 13.08 -32.04 14.75
N HIS A 106 11.88 -31.75 14.24
CA HIS A 106 11.33 -32.49 13.11
C HIS A 106 12.13 -32.13 11.84
N PHE A 107 12.57 -33.12 11.07
CA PHE A 107 13.46 -32.92 9.90
C PHE A 107 12.72 -33.05 8.54
N VAL A 108 11.42 -33.37 8.57
CA VAL A 108 10.71 -33.93 7.40
C VAL A 108 10.11 -32.88 6.45
N GLN A 109 10.02 -31.59 6.83
CA GLN A 109 9.35 -30.55 6.00
C GLN A 109 10.22 -29.34 5.64
N ARG A 110 11.55 -29.45 5.78
CA ARG A 110 12.50 -28.35 5.53
C ARG A 110 12.34 -27.70 4.14
N ALA A 111 12.08 -28.49 3.11
CA ALA A 111 11.93 -28.01 1.74
C ALA A 111 10.68 -27.13 1.54
N LEU A 112 9.55 -27.49 2.17
CA LEU A 112 8.30 -26.74 2.07
C LEU A 112 8.43 -25.36 2.72
N ILE A 113 9.04 -25.30 3.91
CA ILE A 113 9.26 -24.03 4.64
C ILE A 113 10.23 -23.12 3.89
N GLN A 114 11.32 -23.68 3.34
CA GLN A 114 12.25 -22.92 2.51
C GLN A 114 11.56 -22.30 1.30
N GLU A 115 10.61 -23.02 0.70
CA GLU A 115 9.83 -22.50 -0.42
C GLU A 115 8.87 -21.39 0.01
N THR A 116 8.14 -21.56 1.12
CA THR A 116 7.27 -20.50 1.66
C THR A 116 8.04 -19.22 1.99
N ILE A 117 9.22 -19.33 2.62
CA ILE A 117 10.09 -18.17 2.90
C ILE A 117 10.58 -17.53 1.60
N ARG A 118 10.99 -18.33 0.62
CA ARG A 118 11.45 -17.83 -0.69
C ARG A 118 10.35 -17.07 -1.40
N GLN A 119 9.12 -17.58 -1.40
CA GLN A 119 7.95 -16.92 -1.99
C GLN A 119 7.64 -15.60 -1.28
N ALA A 120 7.62 -15.57 0.05
CA ALA A 120 7.40 -14.35 0.80
C ALA A 120 8.48 -13.28 0.51
N ILE A 121 9.75 -13.68 0.36
CA ILE A 121 10.84 -12.76 -0.04
C ILE A 121 10.66 -12.28 -1.48
N ALA A 122 10.27 -13.15 -2.41
CA ALA A 122 10.05 -12.78 -3.81
C ALA A 122 8.88 -11.78 -3.93
N GLU A 123 7.79 -12.00 -3.20
CA GLU A 123 6.66 -11.07 -3.12
C GLU A 123 7.09 -9.71 -2.51
N ALA A 124 7.80 -9.72 -1.37
CA ALA A 124 8.27 -8.51 -0.71
C ALA A 124 9.25 -7.68 -1.57
N THR A 125 10.04 -8.35 -2.42
CA THR A 125 11.00 -7.71 -3.33
C THR A 125 10.41 -7.39 -4.71
N GLY A 126 9.17 -7.80 -5.00
CA GLY A 126 8.50 -7.68 -6.30
C GLY A 126 9.16 -8.45 -7.42
N ARG A 127 9.72 -9.62 -7.09
CA ARG A 127 10.24 -10.60 -8.04
C ARG A 127 9.28 -11.78 -8.23
N ALA A 128 8.06 -11.67 -7.70
CA ALA A 128 6.99 -12.63 -7.99
C ALA A 128 6.57 -12.47 -9.45
N ALA A 129 6.67 -13.57 -10.22
CA ALA A 129 6.27 -13.67 -11.61
C ALA A 129 4.74 -13.76 -11.77
#